data_AF-A0A8H3IPD9-F1
#
_entry.id   AF-A0A8H3IPD9-F1
#
_cell.length_a   1.000
_cell.length_b   1.000
_cell.length_c   1.000
_cell.angle_alpha   90.00
_cell.angle_beta   90.00
_cell.angle_gamma   90.00
#
_symmetry.space_group_name_H-M   'P 1'
#
loop_
_entity.id
_entity.type
_entity.pdbx_description
1 polymer ?
#
loop_
_entity_poly.entity_id
_entity_poly.type
_entity_poly.pdbx_seq_one_letter_code
_entity_poly.pdbx_strand_id
1 'polypeptide(L)'
;MTFQTPIFHPNVYPNGDVCISILHAPANDPYGYESASERWSPVQTPETILLSVISMLSSPNDESPANVEAARLWREDTKEFKKRCRANVRTSLGEE
;
A
#
# COMPACT_ATOMS: atom_id res chain seq x y z
N MET A 1 -8.80 3.99 -3.94
CA MET A 1 -9.20 3.44 -2.62
C MET A 1 -8.43 4.19 -1.57
N THR A 2 -9.08 4.57 -0.45
CA THR A 2 -8.48 5.46 0.55
C THR A 2 -8.76 4.92 1.94
N PHE A 3 -7.72 4.75 2.76
CA PHE A 3 -7.85 4.47 4.18
C PHE A 3 -8.34 5.73 4.90
N GLN A 4 -9.43 5.59 5.67
CA GLN A 4 -9.92 6.67 6.54
C GLN A 4 -9.17 6.70 7.88
N THR A 5 -8.69 5.55 8.33
CA THR A 5 -7.87 5.44 9.54
C THR A 5 -6.40 5.76 9.21
N PRO A 6 -5.65 6.37 10.16
CA PRO A 6 -4.22 6.58 9.97
C PRO A 6 -3.50 5.25 9.72
N ILE A 7 -2.72 5.17 8.65
CA ILE A 7 -1.91 3.99 8.31
C ILE A 7 -0.49 4.40 7.91
N PHE A 8 0.50 3.65 8.39
CA PHE A 8 1.91 3.84 8.05
C PHE A 8 2.36 2.68 7.19
N HIS A 9 2.45 2.89 5.87
CA HIS A 9 2.71 1.83 4.90
C HIS A 9 3.42 2.35 3.64
N PRO A 10 4.40 1.62 3.06
CA PRO A 10 5.12 2.05 1.85
C PRO A 10 4.23 2.37 0.64
N ASN A 11 3.16 1.60 0.45
CA ASN A 11 2.21 1.75 -0.67
C ASN A 11 0.95 2.57 -0.34
N VAL A 12 0.95 3.34 0.75
CA VAL A 12 -0.16 4.24 1.10
C VAL A 12 0.36 5.66 1.28
N TYR A 13 -0.20 6.61 0.54
CA TYR A 13 0.13 8.02 0.65
C TYR A 13 -0.26 8.59 2.03
N PRO A 14 0.34 9.71 2.48
CA PRO A 14 -0.03 10.34 3.75
C PRO A 14 -1.49 10.76 3.87
N ASN A 15 -2.18 10.99 2.74
CA ASN A 15 -3.61 11.29 2.69
C ASN A 15 -4.51 10.03 2.75
N GLY A 16 -3.93 8.83 2.84
CA GLY A 16 -4.63 7.55 2.91
C GLY A 16 -4.82 6.86 1.56
N ASP A 17 -4.48 7.48 0.43
CA ASP A 17 -4.65 6.88 -0.89
C ASP A 17 -3.74 5.66 -1.08
N VAL A 18 -4.33 4.55 -1.52
CA VAL A 18 -3.64 3.29 -1.78
C VAL A 18 -3.08 3.29 -3.20
N CYS A 19 -1.79 2.97 -3.34
CA CYS A 19 -1.07 2.91 -4.61
C CYS A 19 -0.54 1.50 -4.87
N ILE A 20 -1.30 0.71 -5.62
CA ILE A 20 -0.95 -0.65 -6.06
C ILE A 20 -1.44 -0.85 -7.49
N SER A 21 -0.74 -1.70 -8.25
CA SER A 21 -0.92 -1.91 -9.68
C SER A 21 -2.38 -2.17 -10.08
N ILE A 22 -3.12 -3.00 -9.33
CA ILE A 22 -4.53 -3.36 -9.62
C ILE A 22 -5.48 -2.15 -9.62
N LEU A 23 -5.07 -1.02 -9.04
CA LEU A 23 -5.82 0.25 -9.05
C LEU A 23 -5.34 1.24 -10.12
N HIS A 24 -4.22 0.96 -10.79
CA HIS A 24 -3.72 1.80 -11.88
C HIS A 24 -4.55 1.58 -13.15
N ALA A 25 -4.79 2.67 -13.88
CA ALA A 25 -5.57 2.64 -15.12
C ALA A 25 -4.99 1.65 -16.15
N PRO A 26 -5.83 1.06 -17.01
CA PRO A 26 -5.42 0.17 -18.09
C PRO A 26 -4.72 1.00 -19.18
N ALA A 27 -3.44 1.26 -18.98
CA ALA A 27 -2.57 1.90 -19.95
C ALA A 27 -1.26 1.12 -20.03
N ASN A 28 -0.62 1.16 -21.20
CA ASN A 28 0.75 0.70 -21.32
C ASN A 28 1.62 1.56 -20.41
N ASP A 29 2.30 0.93 -19.47
CA ASP A 29 3.23 1.61 -18.58
C ASP A 29 4.32 2.29 -19.41
N PRO A 30 4.41 3.64 -19.44
CA PRO A 30 5.44 4.30 -20.22
C PRO A 30 6.85 4.01 -19.67
N TYR A 31 6.96 3.54 -18.42
CA TYR A 31 8.21 3.19 -17.77
C TYR A 31 8.47 1.68 -17.72
N GLY A 32 7.48 0.87 -18.10
CA GLY A 32 7.61 -0.59 -18.19
C GLY A 32 7.75 -1.32 -16.84
N TYR A 33 7.37 -0.68 -15.72
CA TYR A 33 7.49 -1.28 -14.39
C TYR A 33 6.40 -2.32 -14.11
N GLU A 34 5.20 -2.15 -14.66
CA GLU A 34 4.09 -3.07 -14.42
C GLU A 34 3.52 -3.63 -15.73
N SER A 35 3.21 -4.93 -15.73
CA SER A 35 2.53 -5.57 -16.85
C SER A 35 1.07 -5.12 -16.95
N ALA A 36 0.50 -5.16 -18.15
CA ALA A 36 -0.92 -4.85 -18.34
C ALA A 36 -1.85 -5.81 -17.55
N SER A 37 -1.40 -7.04 -17.26
CA SER A 37 -2.12 -8.02 -16.43
C SER A 37 -2.15 -7.68 -14.94
N GLU A 38 -1.20 -6.89 -14.45
CA GLU A 38 -1.14 -6.46 -13.04
C GLU A 38 -1.98 -5.21 -12.78
N ARG A 39 -2.40 -4.52 -13.85
CA ARG A 39 -3.21 -3.30 -13.79
C ARG A 39 -4.72 -3.58 -13.66
N TRP A 40 -5.50 -2.52 -13.42
CA TRP A 40 -6.95 -2.61 -13.45
C TRP A 40 -7.44 -3.17 -14.79
N SER A 41 -8.38 -4.12 -14.72
CA SER A 41 -9.13 -4.58 -15.88
C SER A 41 -10.57 -4.93 -15.47
N PRO A 42 -11.54 -4.95 -16.40
CA PRO A 42 -12.95 -5.20 -16.07
C PRO A 42 -13.26 -6.56 -15.42
N VAL A 43 -12.32 -7.50 -15.40
CA VAL A 43 -12.47 -8.79 -14.72
C VAL A 43 -12.25 -8.69 -13.21
N GLN A 44 -11.58 -7.64 -12.74
CA GLN A 44 -11.31 -7.43 -11.32
C GLN A 44 -12.59 -7.06 -10.58
N THR A 45 -12.79 -7.64 -9.41
CA THR A 45 -13.92 -7.41 -8.51
C THR A 45 -13.46 -6.65 -7.25
N PRO A 46 -14.39 -6.04 -6.50
CA PRO A 46 -14.05 -5.48 -5.18
C PRO A 46 -13.35 -6.48 -4.26
N GLU A 47 -13.71 -7.76 -4.33
CA GLU A 47 -13.06 -8.84 -3.58
C GLU A 47 -11.59 -9.01 -3.99
N THR A 48 -11.30 -9.11 -5.29
CA THR A 48 -9.91 -9.23 -5.77
C THR A 48 -9.05 -8.02 -5.40
N ILE A 49 -9.64 -6.82 -5.35
CA ILE A 49 -8.98 -5.60 -4.87
C ILE A 49 -8.65 -5.73 -3.38
N LEU A 50 -9.61 -6.12 -2.55
CA LEU A 50 -9.39 -6.27 -1.10
C LEU A 50 -8.36 -7.36 -0.78
N LEU A 51 -8.36 -8.48 -1.52
CA LEU A 51 -7.33 -9.52 -1.41
C LEU A 51 -5.94 -8.97 -1.74
N SER A 52 -5.84 -8.13 -2.78
CA SER A 52 -4.58 -7.46 -3.13
C SER A 52 -4.11 -6.51 -2.03
N VAL A 53 -5.04 -5.80 -1.36
CA VAL A 53 -4.71 -4.94 -0.20
C VAL A 53 -4.22 -5.76 1.00
N ILE A 54 -4.83 -6.91 1.30
CA ILE A 54 -4.37 -7.80 2.37
C ILE A 54 -2.95 -8.33 2.07
N SER A 55 -2.71 -8.72 0.82
CA SER A 55 -1.40 -9.15 0.36
C SER A 55 -0.36 -8.03 0.49
N MET A 56 -0.70 -6.81 0.05
CA MET A 56 0.13 -5.61 0.17
C MET A 56 0.51 -5.31 1.62
N LEU A 57 -0.43 -5.41 2.58
CA LEU A 57 -0.15 -5.18 4.00
C LEU A 57 0.84 -6.20 4.59
N SER A 58 0.88 -7.41 4.03
CA SER A 58 1.76 -8.49 4.48
C SER A 58 3.15 -8.40 3.83
N SER A 59 3.19 -7.96 2.57
CA SER A 59 4.39 -7.87 1.74
C SER A 59 4.45 -6.50 1.04
N PRO A 60 4.97 -5.47 1.72
CA PRO A 60 5.07 -4.14 1.13
C PRO A 60 5.93 -4.14 -0.15
N ASN A 61 5.50 -3.43 -1.19
CA ASN A 61 6.31 -3.16 -2.37
C ASN A 61 7.10 -1.86 -2.16
N ASP A 62 8.42 -1.95 -2.16
CA ASP A 62 9.32 -0.83 -1.89
C ASP A 62 10.10 -0.32 -3.13
N GLU A 63 9.80 -0.87 -4.31
CA GLU A 63 10.36 -0.46 -5.61
C GLU A 63 9.76 0.87 -6.09
N SER A 64 8.47 1.10 -5.80
CA SER A 64 7.74 2.33 -6.15
C SER A 64 6.88 2.81 -4.97
N PRO A 65 7.48 3.36 -3.91
CA PRO A 65 6.76 3.67 -2.69
C PRO A 65 5.97 4.99 -2.79
N ALA A 66 4.71 4.94 -2.39
CA ALA A 66 3.87 6.12 -2.16
C ALA A 66 4.30 6.91 -0.90
N ASN A 67 4.90 6.21 0.06
CA ASN A 67 5.46 6.79 1.27
C ASN A 67 6.95 6.41 1.41
N VAL A 68 7.80 7.37 1.03
CA VAL A 68 9.26 7.20 1.02
C VAL A 68 9.83 6.94 2.42
N GLU A 69 9.27 7.57 3.46
CA GLU A 69 9.73 7.35 4.84
C GLU A 69 9.41 5.93 5.29
N ALA A 70 8.17 5.46 5.05
CA ALA A 70 7.77 4.11 5.38
C ALA A 70 8.62 3.07 4.66
N ALA A 71 8.92 3.29 3.37
CA ALA A 71 9.79 2.41 2.58
C ALA A 71 11.25 2.41 3.09
N ARG A 72 11.78 3.58 3.46
CA ARG A 72 13.12 3.67 4.05
C ARG A 72 13.21 2.91 5.37
N LEU A 73 12.25 3.13 6.28
CA LEU A 73 12.21 2.43 7.57
C LEU A 73 11.98 0.92 7.39
N TRP A 74 11.17 0.51 6.42
CA TRP A 74 11.00 -0.91 6.07
C TRP A 74 12.34 -1.58 5.74
N ARG A 75 13.19 -0.93 4.94
CA ARG A 75 14.52 -1.42 4.53
C ARG A 75 15.60 -1.31 5.61
N GLU A 76 15.66 -0.16 6.29
CA GLU A 76 16.81 0.20 7.12
C GLU A 76 16.58 0.05 8.62
N ASP A 77 15.33 0.16 9.09
CA ASP A 77 14.98 0.09 10.52
C ASP A 77 13.59 -0.53 10.72
N THR A 78 13.53 -1.85 10.51
CA THR A 78 12.28 -2.62 10.67
C THR A 78 11.73 -2.54 12.10
N LYS A 79 12.55 -2.20 13.10
CA LYS A 79 12.11 -2.07 14.49
C LYS A 79 11.27 -0.81 14.68
N GLU A 80 11.76 0.34 14.20
CA GLU A 80 11.02 1.59 14.21
C GLU A 80 9.79 1.52 13.29
N PHE A 81 9.91 0.91 12.11
CA PHE A 81 8.77 0.64 11.22
C PHE A 81 7.64 -0.09 11.97
N LYS A 82 7.95 -1.24 12.59
CA LYS A 82 6.97 -2.03 13.36
C LYS A 82 6.41 -1.27 14.56
N LYS A 83 7.19 -0.39 15.19
CA LYS A 83 6.72 0.46 16.30
C LYS A 83 5.64 1.43 15.82
N ARG A 84 5.85 2.11 14.70
CA ARG A 84 4.86 3.03 14.11
C ARG A 84 3.61 2.30 13.64
N CYS A 85 3.75 1.16 12.95
CA CYS A 85 2.60 0.33 12.57
C CYS A 85 1.75 -0.07 13.79
N ARG A 86 2.37 -0.49 14.90
CA ARG A 86 1.65 -0.83 16.14
C ARG A 86 0.95 0.36 16.78
N ALA A 87 1.53 1.56 16.71
CA ALA A 87 0.88 2.77 17.18
C ALA A 87 -0.43 3.02 16.40
N ASN A 88 -0.38 2.94 15.08
CA ASN A 88 -1.57 3.08 14.23
C ASN A 88 -2.63 2.02 14.51
N VAL A 89 -2.24 0.76 14.79
CA VAL A 89 -3.16 -0.29 15.20
C VAL A 89 -3.88 0.08 16.50
N ARG A 90 -3.16 0.55 17.53
CA ARG A 90 -3.77 1.00 18.79
C ARG A 90 -4.75 2.15 18.59
N THR A 91 -4.35 3.17 17.83
CA THR A 91 -5.23 4.29 17.45
C THR A 91 -6.49 3.80 16.75
N SER A 92 -6.39 2.81 15.86
CA SER A 92 -7.56 2.24 15.17
C SER A 92 -8.51 1.47 16.09
N LEU A 93 -8.02 0.98 17.23
CA LEU A 93 -8.83 0.32 18.27
C LEU A 93 -9.43 1.31 19.28
N GLY A 94 -9.12 2.61 19.16
CA GLY A 94 -9.52 3.63 20.15
C GLY A 94 -8.71 3.58 21.45
N GLU A 95 -7.56 2.91 21.42
CA GLU A 95 -6.61 2.85 22.53
C GLU A 95 -5.56 3.96 22.34
N GLU A 96 -5.65 5.04 23.12
CA GLU A 96 -4.61 6.09 23.19
C GLU A 96 -3.44 5.68 24.09
#